data_AF-A0A7C4C4W6-F1
#
_entry.id   AF-A0A7C4C4W6-F1
#
_cell.length_a   1.000
_cell.length_b   1.000
_cell.length_c   1.000
_cell.angle_alpha   90.00
_cell.angle_beta   90.00
_cell.angle_gamma   90.00
#
_symmetry.space_group_name_H-M   'P 1'
#
loop_
_entity.id
_entity.type
_entity.pdbx_description
1 polymer ?
#
loop_
_entity_poly.entity_id
_entity_poly.type
_entity_poly.pdbx_seq_one_letter_code
_entity_poly.pdbx_strand_id
1 'polypeptide(L)'
;MKISDLKPGMRNVNLKVKIIEVSEPRNVSTRFGSARVADATVQDETGTIQLSLWNEQINRFSVGDTVVISNGYTTTFRGKIQVNVGKYGKISKA
;
A
#
# COMPACT_ATOMS: atom_id res chain seq x y z
N MET A 1 5.05 -12.91 6.49
CA MET A 1 4.06 -12.14 7.27
C MET A 1 2.76 -12.14 6.49
N LYS A 2 1.63 -12.17 7.18
CA LYS A 2 0.31 -12.12 6.57
C LYS A 2 -0.43 -10.84 6.98
N ILE A 3 -1.50 -10.51 6.25
CA ILE A 3 -2.32 -9.34 6.56
C ILE A 3 -2.92 -9.43 7.98
N SER A 4 -3.34 -10.63 8.43
CA SER A 4 -3.88 -10.84 9.79
C SER A 4 -2.90 -10.49 10.91
N ASP A 5 -1.60 -10.50 10.63
CA ASP A 5 -0.56 -10.22 11.64
C ASP A 5 -0.29 -8.72 11.79
N LEU A 6 -0.85 -7.89 10.91
CA LEU A 6 -0.55 -6.46 10.85
C LEU A 6 -1.26 -5.70 11.97
N LYS A 7 -0.48 -4.89 12.67
CA LYS A 7 -0.92 -4.01 13.75
C LYS A 7 -0.55 -2.56 13.41
N PRO A 8 -1.26 -1.56 13.96
CA PRO A 8 -0.88 -0.17 13.80
C PRO A 8 0.58 0.09 14.19
N GLY A 9 1.31 0.87 13.39
CA GLY A 9 2.66 1.31 13.71
C GLY A 9 3.79 0.30 13.45
N MET A 10 3.49 -0.88 12.89
CA MET A 10 4.53 -1.84 12.46
C MET A 10 5.44 -1.26 11.37
N ARG A 11 6.70 -1.70 11.40
CA ARG A 11 7.76 -1.40 10.44
C ARG A 11 8.34 -2.71 9.91
N ASN A 12 9.15 -2.63 8.84
CA ASN A 12 9.74 -3.80 8.18
C ASN A 12 8.67 -4.83 7.76
N VAL A 13 7.57 -4.33 7.23
CA VAL A 13 6.45 -5.15 6.76
C VAL A 13 6.80 -5.68 5.37
N ASN A 14 6.87 -7.01 5.26
CA ASN A 14 7.16 -7.71 4.03
C ASN A 14 5.97 -8.63 3.67
N LEU A 15 5.29 -8.33 2.57
CA LEU A 15 4.02 -8.95 2.20
C LEU A 15 4.01 -9.31 0.72
N LYS A 16 3.31 -10.40 0.37
CA LYS A 16 2.96 -10.75 -1.01
C LYS A 16 1.45 -10.79 -1.09
N VAL A 17 0.87 -9.90 -1.88
CA VAL A 17 -0.58 -9.62 -1.91
C VAL A 17 -1.05 -9.39 -3.34
N LYS A 18 -2.33 -9.64 -3.61
CA LYS A 18 -2.97 -9.36 -4.90
C LYS A 18 -3.79 -8.07 -4.79
N ILE A 19 -3.68 -7.21 -5.80
CA ILE A 19 -4.52 -6.01 -5.90
C ILE A 19 -5.89 -6.43 -6.41
N ILE A 20 -6.93 -6.11 -5.65
CA ILE A 20 -8.33 -6.41 -6.00
C ILE A 20 -9.12 -5.16 -6.37
N GLU A 21 -8.67 -3.98 -5.95
CA GLU A 21 -9.29 -2.70 -6.26
C GLU A 21 -8.25 -1.59 -6.25
N VAL A 22 -8.42 -0.57 -7.10
CA VAL A 22 -7.63 0.67 -7.06
C VAL A 22 -8.60 1.85 -7.17
N SER A 23 -8.59 2.74 -6.18
CA SER A 23 -9.43 3.93 -6.17
C SER A 23 -8.97 4.95 -7.20
N GLU A 24 -9.83 5.93 -7.49
CA GLU A 24 -9.42 7.08 -8.29
C GLU A 24 -8.27 7.85 -7.62
N PRO A 25 -7.23 8.26 -8.38
CA PRO A 25 -6.14 9.05 -7.86
C PRO A 25 -6.61 10.44 -7.40
N ARG A 26 -6.21 10.85 -6.21
CA ARG A 26 -6.45 12.21 -5.68
C ARG A 26 -5.15 12.98 -5.51
N ASN A 27 -5.23 14.29 -5.71
CA ASN A 27 -4.14 15.21 -5.42
C ASN A 27 -4.10 15.53 -3.93
N VAL A 28 -2.90 15.51 -3.34
CA VAL A 28 -2.66 15.85 -1.95
C VAL A 28 -1.47 16.80 -1.84
N SER A 29 -1.58 17.81 -0.98
CA SER A 29 -0.45 18.67 -0.62
C SER A 29 0.34 18.00 0.50
N THR A 30 1.60 17.69 0.23
CA THR A 30 2.54 17.15 1.22
C THR A 30 3.54 18.24 1.62
N ARG A 31 4.29 18.02 2.70
CA ARG A 31 5.40 18.92 3.11
C ARG A 31 6.49 19.07 2.04
N PHE A 32 6.53 18.17 1.05
CA PHE A 32 7.51 18.17 -0.04
C PHE A 32 6.91 18.68 -1.37
N GLY A 33 5.66 19.19 -1.35
CA GLY A 33 4.93 19.63 -2.52
C GLY A 33 3.70 18.77 -2.84
N SER A 34 3.08 19.05 -3.98
CA SER A 34 1.92 18.31 -4.48
C SER A 34 2.30 16.89 -4.87
N ALA A 35 1.50 15.91 -4.46
CA ALA A 35 1.65 14.51 -4.83
C ALA A 35 0.29 13.91 -5.20
N ARG A 36 0.31 12.82 -5.98
CA ARG A 36 -0.87 12.01 -6.25
C ARG A 36 -0.84 10.78 -5.39
N VAL A 37 -1.99 10.42 -4.82
CA VAL A 37 -2.18 9.18 -4.07
C VAL A 37 -3.44 8.48 -4.54
N ALA A 38 -3.37 7.16 -4.67
CA ALA A 38 -4.53 6.29 -4.87
C ALA A 38 -4.50 5.19 -3.80
N ASP A 39 -5.67 4.83 -3.28
CA ASP A 39 -5.81 3.76 -2.31
C ASP A 39 -6.12 2.46 -3.06
N ALA A 40 -5.26 1.46 -2.93
CA ALA A 40 -5.45 0.14 -3.51
C ALA A 40 -5.87 -0.84 -2.41
N THR A 41 -6.93 -1.60 -2.65
CA THR A 41 -7.28 -2.71 -1.77
C THR A 41 -6.49 -3.94 -2.21
N VAL A 42 -5.72 -4.50 -1.28
CA VAL A 42 -4.90 -5.69 -1.50
C VAL A 42 -5.34 -6.84 -0.61
N GLN A 43 -5.20 -8.06 -1.11
CA GLN A 43 -5.68 -9.28 -0.47
C GLN A 43 -4.59 -10.35 -0.42
N ASP A 44 -4.57 -11.10 0.68
CA ASP A 44 -3.93 -12.41 0.79
C ASP A 44 -4.95 -13.43 1.35
N GLU A 45 -4.50 -14.65 1.67
CA GLU A 45 -5.40 -15.68 2.20
C GLU A 45 -5.98 -15.37 3.59
N THR A 46 -5.44 -14.37 4.29
CA THR A 46 -5.82 -14.03 5.67
C THR A 46 -6.74 -12.82 5.77
N GLY A 47 -6.84 -12.01 4.72
CA GLY A 47 -7.74 -10.86 4.69
C GLY A 47 -7.39 -9.82 3.64
N THR A 48 -7.94 -8.62 3.83
CA THR A 48 -7.72 -7.47 2.96
C THR A 48 -7.20 -6.27 3.74
N ILE A 49 -6.40 -5.43 3.10
CA ILE A 49 -5.89 -4.19 3.67
C ILE A 49 -5.74 -3.12 2.60
N GLN A 50 -5.74 -1.85 3.00
CA GLN A 50 -5.44 -0.76 2.08
C GLN A 50 -3.94 -0.55 1.92
N LEU A 51 -3.52 -0.26 0.69
CA LEU A 51 -2.18 0.06 0.27
C LEU A 51 -2.20 1.43 -0.41
N SER A 52 -1.40 2.38 0.06
CA SER A 52 -1.30 3.69 -0.59
C SER A 52 -0.27 3.64 -1.73
N LEU A 53 -0.74 3.90 -2.95
CA LEU A 53 0.09 4.05 -4.15
C LEU A 53 0.37 5.53 -4.43
N TRP A 54 1.64 5.90 -4.56
CA TRP A 54 2.08 7.28 -4.73
C TRP A 54 2.65 7.54 -6.13
N ASN A 55 2.25 8.67 -6.72
CA ASN A 55 2.77 9.20 -7.99
C ASN A 55 2.83 8.11 -9.09
N GLU A 56 4.03 7.80 -9.60
CA GLU A 56 4.27 6.79 -10.63
C GLU A 56 3.77 5.39 -10.25
N GLN A 57 3.68 5.05 -8.96
CA GLN A 57 3.17 3.75 -8.53
C GLN A 57 1.72 3.53 -8.97
N ILE A 58 0.93 4.60 -9.04
CA ILE A 58 -0.49 4.57 -9.41
C ILE A 58 -0.67 4.00 -10.82
N ASN A 59 0.22 4.34 -11.75
CA ASN A 59 0.14 3.88 -13.14
C ASN A 59 0.86 2.55 -13.36
N ARG A 60 1.69 2.10 -12.41
CA ARG A 60 2.51 0.88 -12.53
C ARG A 60 1.78 -0.39 -12.10
N PHE A 61 0.73 -0.25 -11.31
CA PHE A 61 0.00 -1.37 -10.72
C PHE A 61 -1.49 -1.26 -11.03
N SER A 62 -2.09 -2.38 -11.38
CA SER A 62 -3.49 -2.49 -11.77
C SER A 62 -4.19 -3.59 -10.98
N VAL A 63 -5.53 -3.55 -10.97
CA VAL A 63 -6.35 -4.65 -10.44
C VAL A 63 -5.95 -5.96 -11.12
N GLY A 64 -5.77 -7.01 -10.31
CA GLY A 64 -5.31 -8.32 -10.75
C GLY A 64 -3.82 -8.57 -10.56
N ASP A 65 -2.99 -7.53 -10.45
CA ASP A 65 -1.55 -7.68 -10.23
C ASP A 65 -1.27 -8.31 -8.86
N THR A 66 -0.31 -9.23 -8.83
CA THR A 66 0.30 -9.69 -7.57
C THR A 66 1.55 -8.86 -7.32
N VAL A 67 1.64 -8.27 -6.13
CA VAL A 67 2.75 -7.40 -5.73
C VAL A 67 3.46 -7.92 -4.49
N VAL A 68 4.76 -7.68 -4.46
CA VAL A 68 5.62 -7.91 -3.29
C VAL A 68 5.99 -6.56 -2.73
N ILE A 69 5.66 -6.37 -1.46
CA ILE A 69 6.04 -5.19 -0.66
C ILE A 69 7.20 -5.62 0.22
N SER A 70 8.29 -4.87 0.18
CA SER A 70 9.41 -5.04 1.10
C SER A 70 9.70 -3.76 1.87
N ASN A 71 10.06 -3.93 3.14
CA ASN A 71 10.36 -2.84 4.07
C ASN A 71 9.25 -1.76 4.10
N GLY A 72 7.99 -2.21 4.09
CA GLY A 72 6.82 -1.35 4.27
C GLY A 72 6.58 -1.01 5.75
N TYR A 73 5.59 -0.16 5.99
CA TYR A 73 5.14 0.20 7.32
C TYR A 73 3.63 0.38 7.34
N THR A 74 3.02 0.13 8.49
CA THR A 74 1.58 0.31 8.70
C THR A 74 1.32 1.64 9.39
N THR A 75 0.32 2.36 8.91
CA THR A 75 -0.25 3.52 9.62
C THR A 75 -1.73 3.32 9.80
N THR A 76 -2.33 4.10 10.70
CA THR A 76 -3.79 4.16 10.84
C THR A 76 -4.26 5.46 10.21
N PHE A 77 -5.16 5.36 9.24
CA PHE A 77 -5.83 6.51 8.64
C PHE A 77 -7.33 6.34 8.76
N ARG A 78 -7.99 7.31 9.39
CA ARG A 78 -9.45 7.28 9.66
C ARG A 78 -9.92 5.98 10.32
N GLY A 79 -9.14 5.46 11.27
CA GLY A 79 -9.46 4.23 12.01
C GLY A 79 -9.15 2.92 11.26
N LYS A 80 -8.68 2.98 10.01
CA LYS A 80 -8.29 1.78 9.24
C LYS A 80 -6.78 1.66 9.16
N ILE A 81 -6.27 0.43 9.30
CA ILE A 81 -4.85 0.13 9.09
C ILE A 81 -4.60 0.13 7.59
N GLN A 82 -3.52 0.78 7.18
CA GLN A 82 -3.06 0.83 5.80
C GLN A 82 -1.55 0.57 5.73
N VAL A 83 -1.13 -0.15 4.70
CA VAL A 83 0.27 -0.40 4.38
C VAL A 83 0.78 0.72 3.48
N ASN A 84 1.96 1.21 3.79
CA ASN A 84 2.65 2.26 3.07
C ASN A 84 4.07 1.81 2.75
N VAL A 85 4.60 2.30 1.62
CA VAL A 85 5.97 2.04 1.20
C VAL A 85 6.76 3.33 1.32
N GLY A 86 7.73 3.35 2.25
CA GLY A 86 8.55 4.53 2.52
C GLY A 86 9.76 4.63 1.58
N LYS A 87 10.63 5.62 1.83
CA LYS A 87 11.86 5.86 1.06
C LYS A 87 12.76 4.63 0.88
N TYR A 88 12.82 3.78 1.91
CA TYR A 88 13.64 2.56 1.92
C TYR A 88 12.83 1.29 1.62
N GLY A 89 11.53 1.44 1.39
CA GLY A 89 10.65 0.34 1.01
C GLY A 89 10.61 0.19 -0.50
N LYS A 90 10.23 -1.01 -0.96
CA LYS A 90 10.02 -1.28 -2.39
C LYS A 90 8.69 -1.99 -2.58
N ILE A 91 8.06 -1.68 -3.71
CA ILE A 91 6.94 -2.44 -4.25
C ILE A 91 7.30 -2.89 -5.67
N SER A 92 7.10 -4.16 -5.97
CA SER A 92 7.33 -4.75 -7.29
C SER A 92 6.25 -5.75 -7.63
N LYS A 93 6.02 -5.98 -8.94
CA LYS A 93 5.22 -7.13 -9.37
C LYS A 93 5.94 -8.42 -9.00
N ALA A 94 5.17 -9.43 -8.62
CA ALA A 94 5.65 -10.77 -8.32
C ALA A 94 5.98 -11.56 -9.58
#